data_AF-A0A924UEK7-F1
#
_entry.id   AF-A0A924UEK7-F1
#
_cell.length_a   1.000
_cell.length_b   1.000
_cell.length_c   1.000
_cell.angle_alpha   90.00
_cell.angle_beta   90.00
_cell.angle_gamma   90.00
#
_symmetry.space_group_name_H-M   'P 1'
#
loop_
_entity.id
_entity.type
_entity.pdbx_description
1 polymer ?
#
loop_
_entity_poly.entity_id
_entity_poly.type
_entity_poly.pdbx_seq_one_letter_code
_entity_poly.pdbx_strand_id
1 'polypeptide(L)'
;TASLLAAGNVALGYRGGDTAAQWQCDALLSTAQPRIAIARPKALTPISATCALQPLQGGPALPVPIAPDSGDLFLDLAQIPEAGPQTALAAAEGPGPLPHFEYLGEDDRPDTAHLVRLRPGDPPTLLRWLPTSPFRAGLRCRWAGTPPGTWSQSLPPGTRITVHAGDAQSLASPGATTGASPLPPSPASLDLPDIELLAVDGGPYRYRPRTSRLQRGADGKPAASLIVFGTSVMVQLTAEWTVDQSRLADLSTLLEQRDGKRPTLTVAADSVRETALLLRDDQGTPTQVATGTALGAPPQTSLLAVTLSGDQADRFKRAMAGERGLATLRYTVDAAEPQSSAAAVTIATQDDSSAHFTTAARSASSSRLHTLIVEADLADLVHSQNI
;
A
#
# COMPACT_ATOMS: atom_id res chain seq x y z
N THR A 1 -20.29 -26.19 4.86
CA THR A 1 -20.32 -24.83 5.44
C THR A 1 -19.04 -24.63 6.22
N ALA A 2 -18.05 -23.97 5.62
CA ALA A 2 -16.80 -23.67 6.29
C ALA A 2 -17.09 -22.64 7.39
N SER A 3 -17.03 -23.08 8.65
CA SER A 3 -17.03 -22.18 9.79
C SER A 3 -15.77 -21.34 9.71
N LEU A 4 -15.92 -20.02 9.56
CA LEU A 4 -14.85 -19.03 9.71
C LEU A 4 -14.40 -19.06 11.18
N LEU A 5 -13.56 -20.04 11.51
CA LEU A 5 -13.01 -20.27 12.85
C LEU A 5 -11.54 -19.86 12.83
N ALA A 6 -11.31 -18.61 13.22
CA ALA A 6 -10.07 -18.24 13.88
C ALA A 6 -10.46 -17.58 15.19
N ALA A 7 -10.50 -18.41 16.21
CA ALA A 7 -10.38 -17.99 17.59
C ALA A 7 -8.93 -17.57 17.84
N GLY A 8 -8.72 -16.36 18.36
CA GLY A 8 -7.40 -15.91 18.81
C GLY A 8 -7.50 -15.34 20.22
N ASN A 9 -6.42 -15.47 21.00
CA ASN A 9 -6.26 -14.75 22.26
C ASN A 9 -5.77 -13.33 21.97
N VAL A 10 -6.21 -12.34 22.74
CA VAL A 10 -5.87 -10.93 22.51
C VAL A 10 -4.85 -10.47 23.55
N ALA A 11 -3.57 -10.47 23.20
CA ALA A 11 -2.56 -9.91 24.07
C ALA A 11 -2.51 -8.39 23.90
N LEU A 12 -2.56 -7.65 25.01
CA LEU A 12 -2.43 -6.20 25.02
C LEU A 12 -1.16 -5.79 25.76
N GLY A 13 -0.41 -4.89 25.16
CA GLY A 13 0.69 -4.21 25.80
C GLY A 13 0.28 -2.77 26.04
N TYR A 14 0.24 -2.34 27.30
CA TYR A 14 0.28 -0.92 27.60
C TYR A 14 1.68 -0.57 28.05
N ARG A 15 2.24 0.53 27.58
CA ARG A 15 3.45 1.09 28.20
C ARG A 15 3.04 2.21 29.15
N GLY A 16 3.67 2.32 30.31
CA GLY A 16 3.48 3.33 31.35
C GLY A 16 4.64 4.33 31.36
N GLY A 17 4.43 5.61 31.74
CA GLY A 17 5.49 6.61 31.85
C GLY A 17 6.51 6.25 32.93
N ASP A 18 6.08 5.49 33.94
CA ASP A 18 6.90 5.05 35.07
C ASP A 18 6.94 3.53 35.31
N THR A 19 6.15 2.73 34.57
CA THR A 19 6.21 1.25 34.65
C THR A 19 5.83 0.58 33.32
N ALA A 20 6.63 -0.36 32.84
CA ALA A 20 6.27 -1.22 31.71
C ALA A 20 5.31 -2.32 32.20
N ALA A 21 4.06 -1.95 32.49
CA ALA A 21 3.04 -2.90 32.91
C ALA A 21 2.42 -3.59 31.68
N GLN A 22 2.87 -4.81 31.36
CA GLN A 22 2.20 -5.65 30.37
C GLN A 22 0.92 -6.24 30.98
N TRP A 23 -0.21 -6.10 30.28
CA TRP A 23 -1.49 -6.62 30.73
C TRP A 23 -2.12 -7.50 29.65
N GLN A 24 -2.17 -8.81 29.89
CA GLN A 24 -2.83 -9.74 28.97
C GLN A 24 -4.28 -9.96 29.39
N CYS A 25 -5.20 -9.96 28.41
CA CYS A 25 -6.53 -10.50 28.59
C CYS A 25 -6.77 -11.65 27.64
N ASP A 26 -7.34 -12.74 28.14
CA ASP A 26 -7.79 -13.81 27.25
C ASP A 26 -9.22 -13.48 26.83
N ALA A 27 -9.37 -13.05 25.58
CA ALA A 27 -10.65 -12.79 24.95
C ALA A 27 -10.72 -13.55 23.63
N LEU A 28 -11.89 -14.12 23.34
CA LEU A 28 -12.15 -14.88 22.13
C LEU A 28 -12.74 -13.98 21.06
N LEU A 29 -11.98 -13.68 20.02
CA LEU A 29 -12.50 -13.06 18.80
C LEU A 29 -12.77 -14.16 17.78
N SER A 30 -14.01 -14.27 17.29
CA SER A 30 -14.43 -15.30 16.32
C SER A 30 -15.62 -14.83 15.50
N THR A 31 -16.12 -15.58 14.52
CA THR A 31 -17.36 -15.18 13.83
C THR A 31 -18.62 -15.26 14.70
N ALA A 32 -18.62 -16.09 15.73
CA ALA A 32 -19.69 -16.12 16.73
C ALA A 32 -19.61 -14.94 17.72
N GLN A 33 -18.41 -14.36 17.88
CA GLN A 33 -18.13 -13.20 18.71
C GLN A 33 -17.21 -12.24 17.94
N PRO A 34 -17.74 -11.53 16.91
CA PRO A 34 -16.92 -10.76 15.96
C PRO A 34 -16.41 -9.46 16.56
N ARG A 35 -16.84 -9.11 17.77
CA ARG A 35 -16.43 -7.90 18.47
C ARG A 35 -16.22 -8.20 19.94
N ILE A 36 -15.13 -7.68 20.48
CA ILE A 36 -14.80 -7.76 21.91
C ILE A 36 -14.56 -6.35 22.46
N ALA A 37 -15.04 -6.13 23.68
CA ALA A 37 -14.66 -4.95 24.45
C ALA A 37 -13.37 -5.26 25.20
N ILE A 38 -12.41 -4.36 25.12
CA ILE A 38 -11.12 -4.46 25.80
C ILE A 38 -11.13 -3.47 26.96
N ALA A 39 -11.00 -3.99 28.18
CA ALA A 39 -10.92 -3.14 29.35
C ALA A 39 -9.58 -2.38 29.36
N ARG A 40 -9.66 -1.04 29.45
CA ARG A 40 -8.50 -0.16 29.62
C ARG A 40 -8.34 0.18 31.12
N PRO A 41 -7.16 -0.06 31.72
CA PRO A 41 -6.90 0.41 33.07
C PRO A 41 -6.97 1.93 33.15
N LYS A 42 -7.83 2.48 34.03
CA LYS A 42 -8.03 3.93 34.20
C LYS A 42 -6.75 4.70 34.58
N ALA A 43 -5.78 4.03 35.19
CA ALA A 43 -4.53 4.63 35.64
C ALA A 43 -3.50 4.89 34.50
N LEU A 44 -3.82 4.51 33.25
CA LEU A 44 -2.91 4.64 32.10
C LEU A 44 -3.30 5.84 31.22
N THR A 45 -2.60 6.96 31.43
CA THR A 45 -2.70 8.22 30.64
C THR A 45 -1.30 8.84 30.46
N PRO A 46 -0.89 9.32 29.26
CA PRO A 46 -1.27 8.96 27.89
C PRO A 46 -0.11 8.24 27.17
N ILE A 47 -0.31 6.98 26.76
CA ILE A 47 0.83 6.16 26.33
C ILE A 47 0.39 5.11 25.31
N SER A 48 1.30 4.82 24.39
CA SER A 48 1.15 3.83 23.33
C SER A 48 0.58 2.51 23.85
N ALA A 49 -0.57 2.10 23.32
CA ALA A 49 -1.11 0.78 23.49
C ALA A 49 -0.80 -0.03 22.22
N THR A 50 -0.30 -1.24 22.38
CA THR A 50 -0.15 -2.21 21.30
C THR A 50 -1.13 -3.35 21.54
N CYS A 51 -1.83 -3.78 20.50
CA CYS A 51 -2.66 -4.96 20.53
C CYS A 51 -2.06 -5.99 19.57
N ALA A 52 -2.04 -7.26 19.98
CA ALA A 52 -1.69 -8.35 19.10
C ALA A 52 -2.65 -9.52 19.31
N LEU A 53 -3.07 -10.12 18.21
CA LEU A 53 -3.88 -11.33 18.18
C LEU A 53 -2.98 -12.54 18.09
N GLN A 54 -3.16 -13.49 18.99
CA GLN A 54 -2.40 -14.74 19.02
C GLN A 54 -3.29 -15.88 18.54
N PRO A 55 -2.91 -16.67 17.52
CA PRO A 55 -3.67 -17.85 17.11
C PRO A 55 -3.75 -18.89 18.23
N LEU A 56 -4.92 -19.50 18.46
CA LEU A 56 -5.11 -20.54 19.49
C LEU A 56 -4.22 -21.77 19.29
N GLN A 57 -3.90 -22.11 18.05
CA GLN A 57 -3.06 -23.27 17.73
C GLN A 57 -1.55 -22.98 17.86
N GLY A 58 -1.18 -21.79 18.34
CA GLY A 58 0.19 -21.30 18.29
C GLY A 58 0.54 -20.70 16.92
N GLY A 59 1.59 -19.88 16.87
CA GLY A 59 1.99 -19.14 15.68
C GLY A 59 2.46 -17.72 15.99
N PRO A 60 2.81 -16.92 14.98
CA PRO A 60 3.15 -15.52 15.17
C PRO A 60 1.91 -14.72 15.61
N ALA A 61 2.12 -13.75 16.50
CA ALA A 61 1.08 -12.79 16.87
C ALA A 61 0.88 -11.79 15.72
N LEU A 62 -0.38 -11.46 15.44
CA LEU A 62 -0.76 -10.48 14.43
C LEU A 62 -1.00 -9.12 15.11
N PRO A 63 -0.20 -8.07 14.82
CA PRO A 63 -0.40 -6.76 15.41
C PRO A 63 -1.71 -6.17 14.91
N VAL A 64 -2.49 -5.59 15.83
CA VAL A 64 -3.74 -4.91 15.50
C VAL A 64 -3.62 -3.43 15.87
N PRO A 65 -3.84 -2.51 14.91
CA PRO A 65 -3.88 -1.09 15.23
C PRO A 65 -5.06 -0.81 16.16
N ILE A 66 -4.78 -0.12 17.27
CA ILE A 66 -5.80 0.35 18.22
C ILE A 66 -5.71 1.87 18.34
N ALA A 67 -6.86 2.54 18.29
CA ALA A 67 -6.93 3.98 18.44
C ALA A 67 -6.61 4.36 19.91
N PRO A 68 -5.65 5.27 20.17
CA PRO A 68 -5.19 5.57 21.54
C PRO A 68 -6.24 6.30 22.40
N ASP A 69 -7.23 6.94 21.78
CA ASP A 69 -8.08 7.95 22.45
C ASP A 69 -9.58 7.61 22.53
N SER A 70 -10.01 6.42 22.10
CA SER A 70 -11.40 6.00 22.34
C SER A 70 -11.53 5.52 23.79
N GLY A 71 -12.41 6.16 24.57
CA GLY A 71 -12.63 5.83 25.99
C GLY A 71 -12.93 4.35 26.24
N ASP A 72 -13.59 3.71 25.27
CA ASP A 72 -13.75 2.26 25.19
C ASP A 72 -12.93 1.73 24.01
N LEU A 73 -12.10 0.72 24.25
CA LEU A 73 -11.38 0.03 23.19
C LEU A 73 -12.23 -1.17 22.74
N PHE A 74 -12.70 -1.14 21.50
CA PHE A 74 -13.35 -2.30 20.89
C PHE A 74 -12.45 -2.84 19.79
N LEU A 75 -12.25 -4.15 19.81
CA LEU A 75 -11.63 -4.86 18.70
C LEU A 75 -12.72 -5.58 17.92
N ASP A 76 -12.84 -5.23 16.65
CA ASP A 76 -13.75 -5.89 15.70
C ASP A 76 -12.95 -6.77 14.74
N LEU A 77 -13.46 -7.95 14.41
CA LEU A 77 -12.89 -8.84 13.42
C LEU A 77 -12.73 -8.13 12.06
N ALA A 78 -13.65 -7.21 11.73
CA ALA A 78 -13.59 -6.41 10.51
C ALA A 78 -12.44 -5.36 10.50
N GLN A 79 -11.82 -5.07 11.64
CA GLN A 79 -10.69 -4.15 11.74
C GLN A 79 -9.33 -4.84 11.52
N ILE A 80 -9.31 -6.17 11.46
CA ILE A 80 -8.09 -6.93 11.22
C ILE A 80 -7.84 -6.92 9.70
N PRO A 81 -6.73 -6.32 9.21
CA PRO A 81 -6.48 -6.18 7.77
C PRO A 81 -6.55 -7.52 7.01
N GLU A 82 -6.09 -8.59 7.65
CA GLU A 82 -6.02 -9.95 7.12
C GLU A 82 -7.36 -10.71 7.23
N ALA A 83 -8.35 -10.16 7.93
CA ALA A 83 -9.68 -10.75 8.03
C ALA A 83 -10.58 -10.25 6.90
N GLY A 84 -11.31 -11.19 6.28
CA GLY A 84 -12.22 -10.88 5.18
C GLY A 84 -11.56 -10.95 3.80
N PRO A 85 -12.26 -10.49 2.73
CA PRO A 85 -11.81 -10.67 1.35
C PRO A 85 -10.44 -10.06 1.10
N GLN A 86 -9.53 -10.87 0.56
CA GLN A 86 -8.17 -10.47 0.23
C GLN A 86 -7.99 -10.38 -1.28
N THR A 87 -6.99 -9.59 -1.69
CA THR A 87 -6.70 -9.36 -3.11
C THR A 87 -5.22 -9.40 -3.42
N ALA A 88 -4.90 -9.69 -4.69
CA ALA A 88 -3.57 -9.64 -5.26
C ALA A 88 -3.69 -9.22 -6.73
N LEU A 89 -2.61 -8.71 -7.33
CA LEU A 89 -2.58 -8.35 -8.75
C LEU A 89 -1.67 -9.32 -9.51
N ALA A 90 -2.14 -9.86 -10.64
CA ALA A 90 -1.35 -10.71 -11.50
C ALA A 90 -1.19 -10.11 -12.90
N ALA A 91 0.04 -10.06 -13.42
CA ALA A 91 0.34 -9.54 -14.74
C ALA A 91 1.33 -10.44 -15.48
N ALA A 92 1.20 -10.51 -16.80
CA ALA A 92 2.15 -11.22 -17.65
C ALA A 92 3.11 -10.25 -18.33
N GLU A 93 4.39 -10.60 -18.36
CA GLU A 93 5.44 -9.82 -18.99
C GLU A 93 6.22 -10.66 -20.01
N GLY A 94 6.74 -9.97 -21.03
CA GLY A 94 7.60 -10.55 -22.07
C GLY A 94 6.86 -11.25 -23.21
N PRO A 95 7.55 -11.49 -24.34
CA PRO A 95 7.00 -12.26 -25.45
C PRO A 95 6.96 -13.76 -25.09
N GLY A 96 5.87 -14.45 -25.43
CA GLY A 96 5.76 -15.89 -25.22
C GLY A 96 4.34 -16.43 -25.28
N PRO A 97 4.15 -17.74 -25.07
CA PRO A 97 2.83 -18.35 -24.99
C PRO A 97 2.04 -17.76 -23.82
N LEU A 98 0.71 -17.80 -23.89
CA LEU A 98 -0.17 -17.27 -22.85
C LEU A 98 0.06 -18.03 -21.53
N PRO A 99 0.64 -17.39 -20.49
CA PRO A 99 0.82 -18.06 -19.23
C PRO A 99 -0.53 -18.30 -18.56
N HIS A 100 -0.65 -19.49 -17.99
CA HIS A 100 -1.81 -19.95 -17.26
C HIS A 100 -1.37 -20.59 -15.95
N PHE A 101 -1.92 -20.10 -14.85
CA PHE A 101 -1.60 -20.57 -13.51
C PHE A 101 -2.89 -20.72 -12.70
N GLU A 102 -2.83 -21.55 -11.69
CA GLU A 102 -3.89 -21.75 -10.72
C GLU A 102 -3.55 -21.02 -9.42
N TYR A 103 -4.55 -20.46 -8.74
CA TYR A 103 -4.37 -19.90 -7.40
C TYR A 103 -5.47 -20.36 -6.43
N LEU A 104 -5.17 -20.33 -5.13
CA LEU A 104 -6.12 -20.57 -4.03
C LEU A 104 -5.64 -19.87 -2.75
N GLY A 105 -6.55 -19.66 -1.77
CA GLY A 105 -6.15 -19.18 -0.44
C GLY A 105 -5.27 -20.20 0.26
N GLU A 106 -4.38 -19.79 1.17
CA GLU A 106 -3.34 -20.64 1.76
C GLU A 106 -3.84 -22.02 2.26
N ASP A 107 -5.03 -22.03 2.85
CA ASP A 107 -5.70 -23.19 3.46
C ASP A 107 -6.79 -23.83 2.61
N ASP A 108 -7.00 -23.33 1.40
CA ASP A 108 -8.00 -23.88 0.51
C ASP A 108 -7.53 -25.23 -0.05
N ARG A 109 -8.51 -26.09 -0.35
CA ARG A 109 -8.24 -27.42 -0.89
C ARG A 109 -7.84 -27.28 -2.38
N PRO A 110 -6.94 -28.12 -2.91
CA PRO A 110 -6.51 -28.00 -4.31
C PRO A 110 -7.63 -28.09 -5.36
N ASP A 111 -8.75 -28.75 -5.03
CA ASP A 111 -9.94 -28.85 -5.90
C ASP A 111 -10.73 -27.54 -6.01
N THR A 112 -10.44 -26.54 -5.18
CA THR A 112 -11.05 -25.20 -5.23
C THR A 112 -10.17 -24.16 -5.93
N ALA A 113 -9.12 -24.60 -6.63
CA ALA A 113 -8.20 -23.72 -7.34
C ALA A 113 -8.90 -22.94 -8.48
N HIS A 114 -8.55 -21.66 -8.61
CA HIS A 114 -9.00 -20.79 -9.67
C HIS A 114 -7.96 -20.69 -10.79
N LEU A 115 -8.36 -21.00 -12.03
CA LEU A 115 -7.49 -20.85 -13.20
C LEU A 115 -7.46 -19.40 -13.68
N VAL A 116 -6.26 -18.84 -13.81
CA VAL A 116 -6.00 -17.52 -14.36
C VAL A 116 -5.24 -17.67 -15.67
N ARG A 117 -5.68 -16.93 -16.69
CA ARG A 117 -5.01 -16.83 -17.99
C ARG A 117 -4.64 -15.38 -18.18
N LEU A 118 -3.34 -15.11 -18.31
CA LEU A 118 -2.83 -13.76 -18.54
C LEU A 118 -2.37 -13.65 -19.99
N ARG A 119 -2.46 -12.45 -20.57
CA ARG A 119 -1.80 -12.14 -21.84
C ARG A 119 -0.77 -11.05 -21.62
N PRO A 120 0.45 -11.17 -22.17
CA PRO A 120 1.41 -10.07 -22.12
C PRO A 120 0.82 -8.79 -22.72
N GLY A 121 0.91 -7.68 -21.98
CA GLY A 121 0.36 -6.38 -22.37
C GLY A 121 -1.09 -6.12 -21.95
N ASP A 122 -1.82 -7.12 -21.46
CA ASP A 122 -3.13 -6.90 -20.83
C ASP A 122 -2.96 -6.19 -19.46
N PRO A 123 -3.96 -5.40 -19.01
CA PRO A 123 -3.93 -4.83 -17.67
C PRO A 123 -3.84 -5.93 -16.60
N PRO A 124 -3.24 -5.63 -15.42
CA PRO A 124 -3.16 -6.59 -14.32
C PRO A 124 -4.54 -7.15 -13.94
N THR A 125 -4.62 -8.46 -13.79
CA THR A 125 -5.81 -9.17 -13.33
C THR A 125 -5.88 -9.17 -11.80
N LEU A 126 -7.01 -8.72 -11.25
CA LEU A 126 -7.28 -8.74 -9.82
C LEU A 126 -7.68 -10.15 -9.37
N LEU A 127 -6.85 -10.76 -8.54
CA LEU A 127 -7.14 -12.03 -7.85
C LEU A 127 -7.90 -11.73 -6.56
N ARG A 128 -8.88 -12.56 -6.21
CA ARG A 128 -9.68 -12.45 -4.99
C ARG A 128 -9.83 -13.80 -4.32
N TRP A 129 -9.72 -13.82 -2.99
CA TRP A 129 -10.01 -14.99 -2.16
C TRP A 129 -10.54 -14.55 -0.80
N LEU A 130 -11.14 -15.49 -0.06
CA LEU A 130 -11.60 -15.25 1.30
C LEU A 130 -10.85 -16.21 2.23
N PRO A 131 -9.89 -15.74 3.02
CA PRO A 131 -9.15 -16.61 3.93
C PRO A 131 -10.07 -17.15 5.02
N THR A 132 -9.81 -18.39 5.42
CA THR A 132 -10.51 -19.04 6.54
C THR A 132 -10.04 -18.53 7.89
N SER A 133 -8.86 -17.89 7.94
CA SER A 133 -8.22 -17.35 9.13
C SER A 133 -7.38 -16.10 8.78
N PRO A 134 -7.42 -15.02 9.60
CA PRO A 134 -6.54 -13.86 9.40
C PRO A 134 -5.07 -14.20 9.64
N PHE A 135 -4.76 -15.29 10.35
CA PHE A 135 -3.38 -15.74 10.56
C PHE A 135 -2.80 -16.47 9.34
N ARG A 136 -3.64 -16.82 8.37
CA ARG A 136 -3.30 -17.59 7.16
C ARG A 136 -3.99 -16.97 5.96
N ALA A 137 -3.85 -15.64 5.86
CA ALA A 137 -4.52 -14.84 4.85
C ALA A 137 -3.86 -14.90 3.47
N GLY A 138 -2.75 -15.63 3.32
CA GLY A 138 -1.99 -15.66 2.10
C GLY A 138 -2.66 -16.42 0.94
N LEU A 139 -1.97 -16.40 -0.18
CA LEU A 139 -2.34 -16.96 -1.46
C LEU A 139 -1.26 -17.97 -1.88
N ARG A 140 -1.65 -19.09 -2.48
CA ARG A 140 -0.72 -19.99 -3.16
C ARG A 140 -1.03 -20.06 -4.64
N CYS A 141 -0.01 -20.17 -5.47
CA CYS A 141 -0.15 -20.32 -6.91
C CYS A 141 0.70 -21.48 -7.45
N ARG A 142 0.31 -22.04 -8.60
CA ARG A 142 1.11 -23.01 -9.36
C ARG A 142 0.84 -22.86 -10.85
N TRP A 143 1.77 -23.31 -11.68
CA TRP A 143 1.51 -23.42 -13.11
C TRP A 143 0.40 -24.44 -13.40
N ALA A 144 -0.55 -24.04 -14.25
CA ALA A 144 -1.59 -24.95 -14.73
C ALA A 144 -0.98 -25.91 -15.76
N GLY A 145 -1.44 -27.16 -15.81
CA GLY A 145 -0.89 -28.15 -16.72
C GLY A 145 -1.37 -29.57 -16.45
N THR A 146 -0.83 -30.53 -17.20
CA THR A 146 -1.07 -31.96 -16.98
C THR A 146 0.26 -32.72 -17.06
N PRO A 147 0.87 -33.09 -15.91
CA PRO A 147 0.41 -32.81 -14.54
C PRO A 147 0.53 -31.32 -14.17
N PRO A 148 -0.28 -30.82 -13.22
CA PRO A 148 -0.14 -29.45 -12.72
C PRO A 148 1.19 -29.29 -11.95
N GLY A 149 1.71 -28.06 -11.91
CA GLY A 149 2.95 -27.75 -11.18
C GLY A 149 2.82 -27.89 -9.66
N THR A 150 3.93 -27.75 -8.95
CA THR A 150 3.93 -27.68 -7.49
C THR A 150 3.41 -26.33 -7.02
N TRP A 151 2.62 -26.31 -5.94
CA TRP A 151 2.20 -25.08 -5.29
C TRP A 151 3.38 -24.30 -4.72
N SER A 152 3.32 -22.98 -4.86
CA SER A 152 4.22 -22.04 -4.20
C SER A 152 4.09 -22.10 -2.67
N GLN A 153 5.04 -21.46 -1.99
CA GLN A 153 4.83 -21.01 -0.61
C GLN A 153 3.69 -19.98 -0.56
N SER A 154 3.18 -19.72 0.64
CA SER A 154 2.15 -18.70 0.86
C SER A 154 2.70 -17.31 0.54
N LEU A 155 1.99 -16.57 -0.30
CA LEU A 155 2.25 -15.18 -0.67
C LEU A 155 1.31 -14.28 0.16
N PRO A 156 1.78 -13.17 0.74
CA PRO A 156 0.93 -12.30 1.55
C PRO A 156 -0.15 -11.61 0.70
N PRO A 157 -1.27 -11.18 1.32
CA PRO A 157 -2.23 -10.29 0.66
C PRO A 157 -1.57 -9.05 0.06
N GLY A 158 -2.15 -8.50 -1.01
CA GLY A 158 -1.63 -7.34 -1.73
C GLY A 158 -0.46 -7.65 -2.68
N THR A 159 0.13 -8.85 -2.63
CA THR A 159 1.27 -9.23 -3.47
C THR A 159 0.99 -9.00 -4.95
N ARG A 160 1.96 -8.39 -5.65
CA ARG A 160 1.98 -8.35 -7.11
C ARG A 160 2.72 -9.57 -7.66
N ILE A 161 2.00 -10.36 -8.45
CA ILE A 161 2.49 -11.56 -9.12
C ILE A 161 2.82 -11.19 -10.57
N THR A 162 4.11 -11.16 -10.88
CA THR A 162 4.57 -11.01 -12.26
C THR A 162 4.91 -12.38 -12.81
N VAL A 163 4.37 -12.69 -13.98
CA VAL A 163 4.56 -13.96 -14.67
C VAL A 163 5.26 -13.72 -16.00
N HIS A 164 6.46 -14.25 -16.17
CA HIS A 164 7.17 -14.13 -17.44
C HIS A 164 6.73 -15.24 -18.40
N ALA A 165 6.31 -14.86 -19.61
CA ALA A 165 5.79 -15.80 -20.60
C ALA A 165 6.79 -16.89 -21.02
N GLY A 166 8.11 -16.63 -20.87
CA GLY A 166 9.17 -17.60 -21.13
C GLY A 166 9.28 -18.72 -20.10
N ASP A 167 8.84 -18.49 -18.86
CA ASP A 167 9.00 -19.46 -17.76
C ASP A 167 8.09 -20.69 -17.92
N ALA A 168 6.96 -20.53 -18.61
CA ALA A 168 6.00 -21.59 -18.85
C ALA A 168 6.56 -22.72 -19.75
N GLN A 169 7.52 -22.43 -20.64
CA GLN A 169 8.06 -23.43 -21.56
C GLN A 169 9.12 -24.33 -20.92
N SER A 170 9.82 -23.86 -19.88
CA SER A 170 10.87 -24.65 -19.20
C SER A 170 10.31 -25.88 -18.48
N LEU A 171 9.02 -25.88 -18.13
CA LEU A 171 8.36 -26.93 -17.35
C LEU A 171 7.64 -28.00 -18.20
N ALA A 172 7.45 -27.78 -19.50
CA ALA A 172 6.70 -28.68 -20.38
C ALA A 172 7.53 -29.83 -20.98
N SER A 173 8.82 -29.93 -20.65
CA SER A 173 9.68 -31.04 -21.08
C SER A 173 9.63 -32.18 -20.06
N PRO A 174 8.95 -33.32 -20.37
CA PRO A 174 8.86 -34.46 -19.46
C PRO A 174 10.20 -35.20 -19.50
N GLY A 175 11.11 -34.85 -18.60
CA GLY A 175 12.42 -35.49 -18.50
C GLY A 175 13.47 -34.75 -17.66
N ALA A 176 13.25 -33.48 -17.32
CA ALA A 176 14.16 -32.73 -16.45
C ALA A 176 13.83 -32.96 -14.96
N THR A 177 14.01 -34.20 -14.48
CA THR A 177 14.12 -34.48 -13.04
C THR A 177 15.48 -34.01 -12.54
N THR A 178 15.61 -32.73 -12.18
CA THR A 178 16.44 -32.20 -11.08
C THR A 178 16.46 -30.68 -11.13
N GLY A 179 15.87 -30.04 -10.12
CA GLY A 179 16.07 -28.61 -9.88
C GLY A 179 15.11 -27.67 -10.58
N ALA A 180 13.80 -27.97 -10.60
CA ALA A 180 12.80 -26.92 -10.82
C ALA A 180 13.02 -25.87 -9.72
N SER A 181 13.67 -24.77 -10.08
CA SER A 181 13.84 -23.63 -9.18
C SER A 181 12.42 -23.24 -8.74
N PRO A 182 12.12 -23.20 -7.43
CA PRO A 182 10.87 -22.61 -6.98
C PRO A 182 10.75 -21.25 -7.67
N LEU A 183 9.52 -20.89 -8.09
CA LEU A 183 9.21 -19.56 -8.62
C LEU A 183 10.07 -18.59 -7.79
N PRO A 184 11.06 -17.88 -8.37
CA PRO A 184 11.91 -17.01 -7.58
C PRO A 184 10.94 -16.17 -6.77
N PRO A 185 11.09 -16.08 -5.43
CA PRO A 185 10.18 -15.28 -4.64
C PRO A 185 10.10 -13.94 -5.35
N SER A 186 8.92 -13.62 -5.90
CA SER A 186 8.70 -12.34 -6.57
C SER A 186 9.27 -11.31 -5.60
N PRO A 187 10.31 -10.56 -6.00
CA PRO A 187 11.17 -9.84 -5.06
C PRO A 187 10.23 -9.07 -4.16
N ALA A 188 10.15 -9.47 -2.88
CA ALA A 188 9.05 -9.14 -1.97
C ALA A 188 8.58 -7.74 -2.32
N SER A 189 7.40 -7.64 -2.98
CA SER A 189 6.98 -6.37 -3.55
C SER A 189 6.95 -5.43 -2.38
N LEU A 190 7.86 -4.47 -2.38
CA LEU A 190 8.07 -3.60 -1.23
C LEU A 190 6.92 -2.59 -1.25
N ASP A 191 5.74 -3.07 -0.84
CA ASP A 191 4.51 -2.30 -0.87
C ASP A 191 4.48 -1.47 0.40
N LEU A 192 5.03 -0.27 0.27
CA LEU A 192 4.90 0.76 1.29
C LEU A 192 3.63 1.55 0.95
N PRO A 193 2.66 1.65 1.87
CA PRO A 193 1.35 2.24 1.57
C PRO A 193 1.47 3.72 1.14
N ASP A 194 2.51 4.41 1.60
CA ASP A 194 2.80 5.82 1.36
C ASP A 194 3.82 6.07 0.24
N ILE A 195 4.46 5.03 -0.30
CA ILE A 195 5.53 5.16 -1.31
C ILE A 195 5.31 4.19 -2.47
N GLU A 196 5.20 4.72 -3.69
CA GLU A 196 5.34 3.93 -4.90
C GLU A 196 6.82 3.91 -5.33
N LEU A 197 7.43 2.74 -5.34
CA LEU A 197 8.78 2.55 -5.87
C LEU A 197 8.73 2.33 -7.39
N LEU A 198 9.44 3.17 -8.13
CA LEU A 198 9.59 3.09 -9.58
C LEU A 198 10.97 2.51 -9.88
N ALA A 199 11.01 1.27 -10.35
CA ALA A 199 12.25 0.64 -10.77
C ALA A 199 12.76 1.27 -12.08
N VAL A 200 14.07 1.48 -12.16
CA VAL A 200 14.77 1.86 -13.39
C VAL A 200 15.83 0.80 -13.63
N ASP A 201 15.78 0.12 -14.76
CA ASP A 201 16.73 -0.95 -15.09
C ASP A 201 18.18 -0.45 -15.02
N GLY A 202 18.94 -0.98 -14.05
CA GLY A 202 20.33 -0.59 -13.79
C GLY A 202 20.53 0.86 -13.30
N GLY A 203 19.46 1.61 -13.06
CA GLY A 203 19.47 3.01 -12.62
C GLY A 203 19.25 3.20 -11.12
N PRO A 204 19.32 4.45 -10.62
CA PRO A 204 18.88 4.77 -9.27
C PRO A 204 17.38 4.52 -9.13
N TYR A 205 16.96 4.04 -7.96
CA TYR A 205 15.53 3.89 -7.68
C TYR A 205 14.87 5.26 -7.65
N ARG A 206 13.68 5.33 -8.27
CA ARG A 206 12.81 6.48 -8.16
C ARG A 206 11.67 6.17 -7.20
N TYR A 207 11.19 7.16 -6.49
CA TYR A 207 10.02 7.00 -5.62
C TYR A 207 9.00 8.11 -5.85
N ARG A 208 7.73 7.79 -5.64
CA ARG A 208 6.60 8.71 -5.71
C ARG A 208 5.80 8.63 -4.41
N PRO A 209 5.44 9.76 -3.77
CA PRO A 209 4.54 9.74 -2.63
C PRO A 209 3.14 9.28 -3.04
N ARG A 210 2.56 8.32 -2.34
CA ARG A 210 1.16 7.89 -2.51
C ARG A 210 0.18 8.67 -1.64
N THR A 211 0.69 9.37 -0.63
CA THR A 211 -0.10 10.14 0.32
C THR A 211 0.37 11.59 0.36
N SER A 212 -0.54 12.49 0.70
CA SER A 212 -0.21 13.86 1.09
C SER A 212 -0.16 13.99 2.60
N ARG A 213 0.34 15.11 3.10
CA ARG A 213 0.31 15.47 4.53
C ARG A 213 0.11 16.96 4.74
N LEU A 214 -0.24 17.34 5.95
CA LEU A 214 -0.18 18.75 6.36
C LEU A 214 1.27 19.11 6.72
N GLN A 215 1.72 20.30 6.33
CA GLN A 215 2.99 20.82 6.84
C GLN A 215 2.88 20.96 8.37
N ARG A 216 3.99 20.81 9.11
CA ARG A 216 4.01 21.03 10.55
C ARG A 216 4.65 22.37 10.90
N GLY A 217 4.10 23.02 11.93
CA GLY A 217 4.74 24.14 12.59
C GLY A 217 5.93 23.71 13.45
N ALA A 218 6.65 24.69 14.01
CA ALA A 218 7.74 24.43 14.95
C ALA A 218 7.29 23.74 16.25
N ASP A 219 5.98 23.78 16.55
CA ASP A 219 5.34 23.09 17.67
C ASP A 219 4.91 21.65 17.35
N GLY A 220 5.21 21.16 16.13
CA GLY A 220 4.83 19.85 15.64
C GLY A 220 3.37 19.72 15.24
N LYS A 221 2.54 20.76 15.39
CA LYS A 221 1.12 20.73 15.01
C LYS A 221 0.95 20.98 13.51
N PRO A 222 -0.17 20.52 12.91
CA PRO A 222 -0.50 20.88 11.54
C PRO A 222 -0.50 22.39 11.34
N ALA A 223 0.13 22.87 10.27
CA ALA A 223 0.16 24.25 9.83
C ALA A 223 -1.18 24.64 9.20
N ALA A 224 -2.21 24.67 10.05
CA ALA A 224 -3.56 25.09 9.74
C ALA A 224 -3.93 26.25 10.69
N SER A 225 -4.41 27.35 10.13
CA SER A 225 -4.90 28.50 10.89
C SER A 225 -6.36 28.75 10.58
N LEU A 226 -7.14 29.02 11.64
CA LEU A 226 -8.54 29.41 11.55
C LEU A 226 -8.69 30.79 12.18
N ILE A 227 -9.18 31.76 11.40
CA ILE A 227 -9.42 33.12 11.85
C ILE A 227 -10.93 33.38 11.73
N VAL A 228 -11.59 33.65 12.85
CA VAL A 228 -13.04 33.80 12.93
C VAL A 228 -13.44 35.26 12.74
N PHE A 229 -14.34 35.53 11.80
CA PHE A 229 -14.91 36.85 11.50
C PHE A 229 -16.45 36.79 11.54
N GLY A 230 -17.03 36.98 12.72
CA GLY A 230 -18.48 36.86 12.90
C GLY A 230 -18.97 35.45 12.56
N THR A 231 -19.76 35.31 11.51
CA THR A 231 -20.32 34.01 11.05
C THR A 231 -19.44 33.28 10.02
N SER A 232 -18.34 33.89 9.59
CA SER A 232 -17.42 33.31 8.60
C SER A 232 -16.09 32.95 9.25
N VAL A 233 -15.41 31.94 8.73
CA VAL A 233 -14.07 31.53 9.20
C VAL A 233 -13.12 31.50 8.03
N MET A 234 -12.05 32.28 8.10
CA MET A 234 -10.94 32.17 7.15
C MET A 234 -10.04 31.03 7.58
N VAL A 235 -9.81 30.09 6.67
CA VAL A 235 -8.92 28.94 6.84
C VAL A 235 -7.70 29.13 5.96
N GLN A 236 -6.53 28.93 6.55
CA GLN A 236 -5.26 28.82 5.84
C GLN A 236 -4.66 27.45 6.16
N LEU A 237 -4.35 26.67 5.14
CA LEU A 237 -3.83 25.31 5.24
C LEU A 237 -2.58 25.18 4.36
N THR A 238 -1.48 24.71 4.95
CA THR A 238 -0.31 24.32 4.16
C THR A 238 -0.21 22.81 4.11
N ALA A 239 -0.16 22.26 2.89
CA ALA A 239 -0.02 20.84 2.65
C ALA A 239 1.21 20.52 1.82
N GLU A 240 1.72 19.31 1.98
CA GLU A 240 2.91 18.80 1.31
C GLU A 240 2.59 17.46 0.66
N TRP A 241 3.08 17.27 -0.57
CA TRP A 241 3.12 15.98 -1.24
C TRP A 241 4.57 15.50 -1.27
N THR A 242 4.95 14.75 -0.24
CA THR A 242 6.31 14.28 0.00
C THR A 242 6.30 13.04 0.89
N VAL A 243 7.42 12.31 0.90
CA VAL A 243 7.69 11.20 1.82
C VAL A 243 8.55 11.70 2.98
N ASP A 244 8.34 11.15 4.18
CA ASP A 244 9.18 11.42 5.34
C ASP A 244 10.62 10.93 5.16
N GLN A 245 11.60 11.70 5.66
CA GLN A 245 13.01 11.32 5.54
C GLN A 245 13.32 10.02 6.30
N SER A 246 12.67 9.78 7.44
CA SER A 246 12.77 8.51 8.19
C SER A 246 12.26 7.35 7.35
N ARG A 247 11.10 7.50 6.67
CA ARG A 247 10.55 6.49 5.77
C ARG A 247 11.47 6.20 4.58
N LEU A 248 12.10 7.22 4.02
CA LEU A 248 13.11 7.04 2.96
C LEU A 248 14.36 6.32 3.47
N ALA A 249 14.76 6.55 4.72
CA ALA A 249 15.87 5.82 5.36
C ALA A 249 15.52 4.34 5.60
N ASP A 250 14.30 4.06 6.06
CA ASP A 250 13.78 2.70 6.22
C ASP A 250 13.73 1.97 4.87
N LEU A 251 13.16 2.61 3.85
CA LEU A 251 13.14 2.12 2.46
C LEU A 251 14.54 1.84 1.93
N SER A 252 15.49 2.76 2.14
CA SER A 252 16.88 2.57 1.74
C SER A 252 17.53 1.36 2.44
N THR A 253 17.19 1.11 3.71
CA THR A 253 17.69 -0.03 4.48
C THR A 253 17.09 -1.34 3.97
N LEU A 254 15.79 -1.36 3.68
CA LEU A 254 15.10 -2.51 3.11
C LEU A 254 15.67 -2.90 1.73
N LEU A 255 15.93 -1.90 0.88
CA LEU A 255 16.54 -2.13 -0.42
C LEU A 255 18.02 -2.54 -0.31
N GLU A 256 18.77 -2.03 0.67
CA GLU A 256 20.14 -2.47 0.93
C GLU A 256 20.20 -3.94 1.35
N GLN A 257 19.30 -4.37 2.24
CA GLN A 257 19.18 -5.76 2.66
C GLN A 257 18.83 -6.68 1.48
N ARG A 258 17.98 -6.21 0.56
CA ARG A 258 17.55 -6.97 -0.61
C ARG A 258 18.63 -7.03 -1.69
N ASP A 259 19.25 -5.90 -2.01
CA ASP A 259 20.12 -5.74 -3.18
C ASP A 259 21.62 -5.84 -2.83
N GLY A 260 21.96 -5.96 -1.55
CA GLY A 260 23.34 -6.05 -1.02
C GLY A 260 24.14 -4.75 -1.09
N LYS A 261 23.50 -3.65 -1.52
CA LYS A 261 24.10 -2.31 -1.62
C LYS A 261 23.06 -1.25 -1.34
N ARG A 262 23.45 -0.19 -0.65
CA ARG A 262 22.56 0.94 -0.37
C ARG A 262 22.22 1.70 -1.66
N PRO A 263 20.95 1.73 -2.09
CA PRO A 263 20.61 2.46 -3.31
C PRO A 263 20.59 3.97 -3.09
N THR A 264 20.79 4.71 -4.18
CA THR A 264 20.40 6.12 -4.24
C THR A 264 18.91 6.20 -4.58
N LEU A 265 18.13 6.84 -3.71
CA LEU A 265 16.71 7.14 -3.93
C LEU A 265 16.57 8.55 -4.51
N THR A 266 15.80 8.66 -5.59
CA THR A 266 15.48 9.95 -6.22
C THR A 266 13.96 10.11 -6.33
N VAL A 267 13.45 11.33 -6.17
CA VAL A 267 12.00 11.56 -6.37
C VAL A 267 11.66 11.44 -7.86
N ALA A 268 10.49 10.88 -8.16
CA ALA A 268 9.94 10.87 -9.51
C ALA A 268 9.74 12.31 -10.02
N ALA A 269 9.93 12.52 -11.31
CA ALA A 269 9.79 13.84 -11.94
C ALA A 269 8.30 14.19 -12.21
N ASP A 270 7.48 14.06 -11.18
CA ASP A 270 6.05 14.37 -11.24
C ASP A 270 5.80 15.85 -10.96
N SER A 271 4.74 16.42 -11.55
CA SER A 271 4.32 17.80 -11.29
C SER A 271 2.88 17.86 -10.79
N VAL A 272 2.66 18.44 -9.61
CA VAL A 272 1.32 18.75 -9.12
C VAL A 272 0.74 19.89 -9.95
N ARG A 273 -0.37 19.59 -10.63
CA ARG A 273 -1.15 20.53 -11.42
C ARG A 273 -2.05 21.39 -10.54
N GLU A 274 -2.70 20.75 -9.56
CA GLU A 274 -3.69 21.40 -8.70
C GLU A 274 -3.74 20.69 -7.34
N THR A 275 -3.94 21.49 -6.30
CA THR A 275 -4.31 21.02 -4.97
C THR A 275 -5.67 21.61 -4.61
N ALA A 276 -6.62 20.79 -4.17
CA ALA A 276 -7.96 21.23 -3.82
C ALA A 276 -8.35 20.79 -2.41
N LEU A 277 -9.05 21.65 -1.68
CA LEU A 277 -9.77 21.30 -0.46
C LEU A 277 -11.23 21.07 -0.79
N LEU A 278 -11.71 19.87 -0.48
CA LEU A 278 -13.08 19.43 -0.69
C LEU A 278 -13.76 19.27 0.67
N LEU A 279 -14.96 19.84 0.84
CA LEU A 279 -15.83 19.56 1.99
C LEU A 279 -17.03 18.76 1.53
N ARG A 280 -17.41 17.73 2.28
CA ARG A 280 -18.61 16.95 1.99
C ARG A 280 -19.83 17.57 2.68
N ASP A 281 -20.93 17.65 1.96
CA ASP A 281 -22.23 18.04 2.55
C ASP A 281 -22.85 16.88 3.34
N ASP A 282 -24.06 17.08 3.86
CA ASP A 282 -24.76 16.06 4.66
C ASP A 282 -25.20 14.83 3.83
N GLN A 283 -25.13 14.92 2.50
CA GLN A 283 -25.36 13.80 1.58
C GLN A 283 -24.04 13.12 1.17
N GLY A 284 -22.90 13.57 1.68
CA GLY A 284 -21.58 13.05 1.34
C GLY A 284 -21.02 13.58 0.02
N THR A 285 -21.70 14.54 -0.64
CA THR A 285 -21.30 15.11 -1.93
C THR A 285 -20.12 16.05 -1.74
N PRO A 286 -18.97 15.82 -2.40
CA PRO A 286 -17.80 16.69 -2.25
C PRO A 286 -18.00 18.01 -2.99
N THR A 287 -17.83 19.12 -2.26
CA THR A 287 -17.82 20.48 -2.80
C THR A 287 -16.42 21.07 -2.66
N GLN A 288 -15.85 21.52 -3.77
CA GLN A 288 -14.55 22.20 -3.77
C GLN A 288 -14.69 23.60 -3.16
N VAL A 289 -13.99 23.84 -2.05
CA VAL A 289 -14.03 25.13 -1.34
C VAL A 289 -12.76 25.95 -1.55
N ALA A 290 -11.61 25.30 -1.81
CA ALA A 290 -10.36 25.98 -2.07
C ALA A 290 -9.56 25.27 -3.17
N THR A 291 -8.76 26.04 -3.89
CA THR A 291 -7.73 25.54 -4.81
C THR A 291 -6.41 26.24 -4.53
N GLY A 292 -5.33 25.55 -4.80
CA GLY A 292 -3.96 26.02 -4.66
C GLY A 292 -3.09 25.38 -5.72
N THR A 293 -1.98 26.04 -6.04
CA THR A 293 -0.96 25.52 -6.93
C THR A 293 0.24 25.14 -6.09
N ALA A 294 0.83 23.98 -6.38
CA ALA A 294 2.09 23.60 -5.73
C ALA A 294 3.21 24.56 -6.16
N LEU A 295 4.05 24.94 -5.19
CA LEU A 295 5.19 25.81 -5.41
C LEU A 295 6.49 24.99 -5.31
N GLY A 296 7.39 25.23 -6.27
CA GLY A 296 8.79 24.78 -6.19
C GLY A 296 9.07 23.38 -6.72
N ALA A 297 10.34 22.98 -6.58
CA ALA A 297 10.79 21.61 -6.77
C ALA A 297 10.40 20.77 -5.53
N PRO A 298 10.30 19.43 -5.66
CA PRO A 298 10.02 18.56 -4.53
C PRO A 298 10.87 18.87 -3.28
N PRO A 299 10.29 18.88 -2.07
CA PRO A 299 8.89 18.57 -1.74
C PRO A 299 7.91 19.62 -2.28
N GLN A 300 6.80 19.16 -2.87
CA GLN A 300 5.81 20.06 -3.45
C GLN A 300 4.85 20.53 -2.37
N THR A 301 4.92 21.82 -2.04
CA THR A 301 4.10 22.45 -1.00
C THR A 301 3.01 23.28 -1.64
N SER A 302 1.78 23.15 -1.12
CA SER A 302 0.62 23.93 -1.55
C SER A 302 0.08 24.73 -0.37
N LEU A 303 -0.17 26.02 -0.59
CA LEU A 303 -0.88 26.88 0.34
C LEU A 303 -2.32 27.06 -0.15
N LEU A 304 -3.27 26.76 0.72
CA LEU A 304 -4.71 26.92 0.48
C LEU A 304 -5.25 27.98 1.45
N ALA A 305 -5.97 28.96 0.92
CA ALA A 305 -6.65 29.98 1.72
C ALA A 305 -8.10 30.12 1.25
N VAL A 306 -9.06 30.03 2.16
CA VAL A 306 -10.49 30.09 1.86
C VAL A 306 -11.28 30.71 3.01
N THR A 307 -12.32 31.47 2.69
CA THR A 307 -13.34 31.86 3.68
C THR A 307 -14.50 30.89 3.63
N LEU A 308 -14.76 30.21 4.74
CA LEU A 308 -15.85 29.25 4.90
C LEU A 308 -17.06 29.91 5.55
N SER A 309 -18.26 29.52 5.12
CA SER A 309 -19.52 29.79 5.83
C SER A 309 -19.57 29.04 7.17
N GLY A 310 -20.52 29.38 8.06
CA GLY A 310 -20.67 28.74 9.38
C GLY A 310 -20.71 27.20 9.30
N ASP A 311 -21.60 26.65 8.48
CA ASP A 311 -21.76 25.20 8.34
C ASP A 311 -20.51 24.53 7.74
N GLN A 312 -19.83 25.20 6.80
CA GLN A 312 -18.58 24.68 6.23
C GLN A 312 -17.44 24.72 7.26
N ALA A 313 -17.35 25.79 8.05
CA ALA A 313 -16.35 25.96 9.08
C ALA A 313 -16.52 24.90 10.19
N ASP A 314 -17.74 24.58 10.57
CA ASP A 314 -17.99 23.56 11.59
C ASP A 314 -17.64 22.15 11.10
N ARG A 315 -17.91 21.81 9.83
CA ARG A 315 -17.44 20.57 9.21
C ARG A 315 -15.91 20.51 9.15
N PHE A 316 -15.26 21.60 8.76
CA PHE A 316 -13.80 21.67 8.72
C PHE A 316 -13.18 21.50 10.11
N LYS A 317 -13.72 22.15 11.15
CA LYS A 317 -13.27 21.99 12.55
C LYS A 317 -13.40 20.55 13.03
N ARG A 318 -14.53 19.89 12.73
CA ARG A 318 -14.75 18.47 13.07
C ARG A 318 -13.76 17.54 12.36
N ALA A 319 -13.48 17.80 11.08
CA ALA A 319 -12.45 17.08 10.34
C ALA A 319 -11.06 17.25 10.97
N MET A 320 -10.69 18.48 11.34
CA MET A 320 -9.44 18.79 12.05
C MET A 320 -9.39 18.18 13.46
N ALA A 321 -10.55 17.86 14.05
CA ALA A 321 -10.65 17.14 15.32
C ALA A 321 -10.63 15.60 15.15
N GLY A 322 -10.42 15.10 13.93
CA GLY A 322 -10.28 13.66 13.64
C GLY A 322 -11.55 12.99 13.13
N GLU A 323 -12.63 13.74 12.85
CA GLU A 323 -13.83 13.15 12.27
C GLU A 323 -13.70 12.94 10.75
N ARG A 324 -13.62 11.67 10.35
CA ARG A 324 -13.43 11.25 8.96
C ARG A 324 -14.64 11.55 8.07
N GLY A 325 -14.39 11.65 6.77
CA GLY A 325 -15.42 11.78 5.74
C GLY A 325 -16.02 13.18 5.64
N LEU A 326 -15.41 14.18 6.27
CA LEU A 326 -15.92 15.56 6.26
C LEU A 326 -15.11 16.48 5.34
N ALA A 327 -13.79 16.31 5.30
CA ALA A 327 -12.89 17.12 4.49
C ALA A 327 -11.83 16.24 3.82
N THR A 328 -11.57 16.49 2.54
CA THR A 328 -10.59 15.76 1.74
C THR A 328 -9.64 16.75 1.09
N LEU A 329 -8.36 16.46 1.18
CA LEU A 329 -7.33 17.14 0.41
C LEU A 329 -7.05 16.32 -0.85
N ARG A 330 -7.14 16.93 -2.03
CA ARG A 330 -6.94 16.27 -3.32
C ARG A 330 -5.80 16.93 -4.09
N TYR A 331 -4.84 16.13 -4.53
CA TYR A 331 -3.81 16.51 -5.49
C TYR A 331 -4.12 15.91 -6.86
N THR A 332 -4.03 16.76 -7.88
CA THR A 332 -4.03 16.35 -9.29
C THR A 332 -2.59 16.42 -9.78
N VAL A 333 -2.00 15.28 -10.10
CA VAL A 333 -0.58 15.14 -10.43
C VAL A 333 -0.43 14.70 -11.88
N ASP A 334 0.41 15.39 -12.64
CA ASP A 334 0.93 14.92 -13.91
C ASP A 334 2.14 14.03 -13.63
N ALA A 335 1.88 12.73 -13.63
CA ALA A 335 2.84 11.71 -13.27
C ALA A 335 3.63 11.28 -14.51
N ALA A 336 4.96 11.28 -14.39
CA ALA A 336 5.81 10.74 -15.42
C ALA A 336 5.62 9.22 -15.47
N GLU A 337 5.30 8.70 -16.65
CA GLU A 337 5.27 7.25 -16.84
C GLU A 337 6.68 6.69 -16.59
N PRO A 338 6.84 5.62 -15.78
CA PRO A 338 8.12 4.96 -15.68
C PRO A 338 8.52 4.54 -17.09
N GLN A 339 9.64 5.07 -17.57
CA GLN A 339 10.24 4.57 -18.80
C GLN A 339 10.67 3.14 -18.51
N SER A 340 9.78 2.19 -18.81
CA SER A 340 10.18 0.80 -18.94
C SER A 340 11.16 0.78 -20.11
N SER A 341 12.43 0.84 -19.77
CA SER A 341 13.50 0.61 -20.73
C SER A 341 13.48 -0.88 -21.01
N ALA A 342 12.52 -1.31 -21.82
CA ALA A 342 12.60 -2.60 -22.48
C ALA A 342 13.84 -2.53 -23.36
N ALA A 343 14.99 -2.88 -22.77
CA ALA A 343 16.19 -3.14 -23.52
C ALA A 343 15.84 -4.30 -24.45
N ALA A 344 15.55 -3.97 -25.70
CA ALA A 344 15.50 -4.96 -26.76
C ALA A 344 16.92 -5.52 -26.87
N VAL A 345 17.22 -6.56 -26.09
CA VAL A 345 18.41 -7.38 -26.29
C VAL A 345 18.21 -8.04 -27.65
N THR A 346 18.73 -7.40 -28.68
CA THR A 346 18.89 -8.04 -29.98
C THR A 346 20.05 -9.00 -29.81
N ILE A 347 19.74 -10.28 -29.62
CA ILE A 347 20.73 -11.34 -29.74
C ILE A 347 21.08 -11.40 -31.23
N ALA A 348 22.14 -10.71 -31.63
CA ALA A 348 22.74 -10.96 -32.93
C ALA A 348 23.41 -12.33 -32.85
N THR A 349 22.84 -13.33 -33.54
CA THR A 349 23.59 -14.52 -33.89
C THR A 349 24.72 -14.09 -34.81
N GLN A 350 25.93 -14.10 -34.27
CA GLN A 350 27.15 -13.85 -35.02
C GLN A 350 27.35 -14.99 -36.01
N ASP A 351 27.02 -14.75 -37.26
CA ASP A 351 27.50 -15.57 -38.37
C ASP A 351 28.73 -14.86 -38.96
N ASP A 352 29.80 -15.62 -39.09
CA ASP A 352 31.16 -15.15 -39.31
C ASP A 352 31.33 -14.73 -40.79
N SER A 353 30.97 -13.50 -41.14
CA SER A 353 31.22 -12.90 -42.45
C SER A 353 31.10 -11.37 -42.42
N SER A 354 32.17 -10.71 -42.86
CA SER A 354 32.44 -9.28 -42.73
C SER A 354 31.38 -8.36 -43.36
N ALA A 355 30.76 -7.47 -42.56
CA ALA A 355 30.21 -6.21 -43.04
C ALA A 355 30.11 -5.17 -41.91
N HIS A 356 30.63 -3.96 -42.16
CA HIS A 356 30.46 -2.78 -41.30
C HIS A 356 28.98 -2.42 -41.15
N PHE A 357 28.45 -2.45 -39.92
CA PHE A 357 27.17 -1.83 -39.59
C PHE A 357 27.37 -0.67 -38.62
N THR A 358 26.88 0.51 -39.02
CA THR A 358 26.72 1.67 -38.14
C THR A 358 25.29 1.66 -37.62
N THR A 359 25.10 1.22 -36.38
CA THR A 359 23.79 1.25 -35.72
C THR A 359 23.56 2.62 -35.12
N ALA A 360 22.73 3.44 -35.76
CA ALA A 360 22.21 4.67 -35.16
C ALA A 360 20.88 4.36 -34.45
N ALA A 361 20.93 4.06 -33.16
CA ALA A 361 19.74 3.98 -32.33
C ALA A 361 19.21 5.41 -32.08
N ARG A 362 18.17 5.81 -32.81
CA ARG A 362 17.40 7.03 -32.50
C ARG A 362 16.16 6.62 -31.69
N SER A 363 16.30 6.63 -30.36
CA SER A 363 15.16 6.56 -29.44
C SER A 363 14.52 7.95 -29.34
N ALA A 364 13.42 8.17 -30.08
CA ALA A 364 12.53 9.28 -29.82
C ALA A 364 11.64 8.92 -28.61
N SER A 365 12.08 9.27 -27.41
CA SER A 365 11.29 9.04 -26.19
C SER A 365 10.20 10.10 -26.08
N SER A 366 8.97 9.76 -26.44
CA SER A 366 7.79 10.59 -26.16
C SER A 366 7.30 10.21 -24.76
N SER A 367 7.59 11.07 -23.78
CA SER A 367 7.07 10.92 -22.42
C SER A 367 5.56 11.17 -22.42
N ARG A 368 4.77 10.11 -22.22
CA ARG A 368 3.35 10.25 -21.88
C ARG A 368 3.24 10.64 -20.41
N LEU A 369 2.52 11.72 -20.14
CA LEU A 369 2.10 12.08 -18.78
C LEU A 369 0.73 11.46 -18.55
N HIS A 370 0.54 10.81 -17.40
CA HIS A 370 -0.76 10.34 -16.95
C HIS A 370 -1.21 11.18 -15.75
N THR A 371 -2.51 11.45 -15.66
CA THR A 371 -3.07 12.18 -14.52
C THR A 371 -3.32 11.20 -13.38
N LEU A 372 -2.63 11.41 -12.26
CA LEU A 372 -2.82 10.71 -11.01
C LEU A 372 -3.62 11.61 -10.05
N ILE A 373 -4.62 11.03 -9.40
CA ILE A 373 -5.40 11.70 -8.34
C ILE A 373 -4.97 11.09 -7.01
N VAL A 374 -4.46 11.94 -6.11
CA VAL A 374 -4.09 11.55 -4.75
C VAL A 374 -5.04 12.25 -3.78
N GLU A 375 -5.82 11.49 -3.03
CA GLU A 375 -6.77 12.00 -2.05
C GLU A 375 -6.38 11.53 -0.64
N ALA A 376 -6.53 12.43 0.33
CA ALA A 376 -6.36 12.09 1.73
C ALA A 376 -7.45 12.76 2.56
N ASP A 377 -8.02 12.00 3.50
CA ASP A 377 -8.95 12.55 4.48
C ASP A 377 -8.20 13.42 5.49
N LEU A 378 -8.71 14.63 5.73
CA LEU A 378 -8.04 15.58 6.62
C LEU A 378 -7.92 15.04 8.05
N ALA A 379 -8.86 14.23 8.51
CA ALA A 379 -8.79 13.58 9.82
C ALA A 379 -7.61 12.61 9.90
N ASP A 380 -7.36 11.82 8.85
CA ASP A 380 -6.23 10.90 8.80
C ASP A 380 -4.90 11.67 8.74
N LEU A 381 -4.86 12.81 8.05
CA LEU A 381 -3.67 13.67 8.00
C LEU A 381 -3.32 14.29 9.37
N VAL A 382 -4.33 14.60 10.18
CA VAL A 382 -4.11 15.09 11.55
C VAL A 382 -3.69 13.94 12.47
N HIS A 383 -4.30 12.76 12.31
CA HIS A 383 -4.03 11.61 13.17
C HIS A 383 -2.66 10.97 12.91
N SER A 384 -2.26 10.82 11.65
CA SER A 384 -0.94 10.29 11.27
C SER A 384 0.22 11.14 11.77
N GLN A 385 -0.08 12.33 12.31
CA GLN A 385 0.89 13.26 12.82
C GLN A 385 1.08 13.23 14.34
N ASN A 386 0.19 12.58 15.09
CA ASN A 386 0.32 12.47 16.55
C ASN A 386 1.00 11.18 17.01
N ILE A 387 1.38 10.32 16.05
CA ILE A 387 2.16 9.09 16.22
C ILE A 387 3.61 9.40 15.87
#